data_AF-I3N0P1-F1
#
_entry.id   AF-I3N0P1-F1
#
_cell.length_a   1.000
_cell.length_b   1.000
_cell.length_c   1.000
_cell.angle_alpha   90.00
_cell.angle_beta   90.00
_cell.angle_gamma   90.00
#
_symmetry.space_group_name_H-M   'P 1'
#
loop_
_entity.id
_entity.type
_entity.pdbx_description
1 polymer ?
#
loop_
_entity_poly.entity_id
_entity_poly.type
_entity_poly.pdbx_seq_one_letter_code
_entity_poly.pdbx_strand_id
1 'polypeptide(L)'
;MQNQPTVIVTQPGFTRAPQNSNWQTGMCDCFSDCGVCLCGTFCFMCLGCQVAADMNECCLCGTTVAMRTLYRTRYGIPGSICDDYMATICCPVCSLCQIKRDINRRRAMNAF
;
A
#
# COMPACT_ATOMS: atom_id res chain seq x y z
N MET A 1 35.02 42.82 -7.23
CA MET A 1 34.27 41.93 -8.16
C MET A 1 33.77 40.74 -7.34
N GLN A 2 32.50 40.76 -6.93
CA GLN A 2 31.92 39.69 -6.11
C GLN A 2 31.45 38.57 -7.06
N ASN A 3 32.09 37.41 -6.99
CA ASN A 3 31.76 36.26 -7.83
C ASN A 3 30.52 35.56 -7.26
N GLN A 4 29.38 35.65 -7.94
CA GLN A 4 28.13 35.05 -7.48
C GLN A 4 28.14 33.54 -7.81
N PRO A 5 27.84 32.64 -6.85
CA PRO A 5 27.82 31.20 -7.11
C PRO A 5 26.60 30.84 -7.98
N THR A 6 26.84 30.10 -9.06
CA THR A 6 25.80 29.58 -9.95
C THR A 6 24.95 28.56 -9.20
N VAL A 7 23.71 28.92 -8.86
CA VAL A 7 22.76 27.99 -8.23
C VAL A 7 22.07 27.18 -9.33
N ILE A 8 22.22 25.86 -9.30
CA ILE A 8 21.53 24.96 -10.23
C ILE A 8 20.07 24.87 -9.77
N VAL A 9 19.18 25.60 -10.43
CA VAL A 9 17.75 25.72 -10.06
C VAL A 9 16.92 24.53 -10.53
N THR A 10 17.41 23.74 -11.48
CA THR A 10 16.62 22.68 -12.12
C THR A 10 17.34 21.35 -12.00
N GLN A 11 16.90 20.52 -11.07
CA GLN A 11 17.30 19.11 -11.03
C GLN A 11 16.52 18.35 -12.12
N PRO A 12 17.15 17.44 -12.88
CA PRO A 12 16.42 16.57 -13.78
C PRO A 12 15.45 15.74 -12.95
N GLY A 13 14.17 16.13 -12.97
CA GLY A 13 13.12 15.45 -12.24
C GLY A 13 13.03 14.03 -12.75
N PHE A 14 13.23 13.05 -11.86
CA PHE A 14 12.90 11.67 -12.14
C PHE A 14 11.38 11.58 -12.28
N THR A 15 10.86 11.79 -13.50
CA THR A 15 9.46 11.55 -13.81
C THR A 15 9.26 10.04 -13.76
N ARG A 16 8.85 9.51 -12.59
CA ARG A 16 8.28 8.16 -12.51
C ARG A 16 7.17 8.11 -13.56
N ALA A 17 7.26 7.17 -14.50
CA ALA A 17 6.19 6.91 -15.46
C ALA A 17 4.85 6.84 -14.72
N PRO A 18 3.73 7.29 -15.32
CA PRO A 18 2.42 7.28 -14.68
C PRO A 18 2.04 5.83 -14.36
N GLN A 19 2.39 5.38 -13.15
CA GLN A 19 1.85 4.18 -12.57
C GLN A 19 0.43 4.54 -12.17
N ASN A 20 -0.55 3.70 -12.54
CA ASN A 20 -1.90 3.87 -12.04
C ASN A 20 -1.84 3.77 -10.51
N SER A 21 -1.87 4.93 -9.87
CA SER A 21 -1.67 5.05 -8.44
C SER A 21 -2.92 4.67 -7.67
N ASN A 22 -4.01 4.25 -8.32
CA ASN A 22 -5.19 3.79 -7.61
C ASN A 22 -5.02 2.35 -7.11
N TRP A 23 -5.82 2.01 -6.09
CA TRP A 23 -6.05 0.63 -5.71
C TRP A 23 -6.59 -0.16 -6.91
N GLN A 24 -6.05 -1.36 -7.16
CA GLN A 24 -6.51 -2.23 -8.25
C GLN A 24 -7.83 -2.94 -7.89
N THR A 25 -8.21 -2.96 -6.61
CA THR A 25 -9.46 -3.57 -6.12
C THR A 25 -10.17 -2.66 -5.11
N GLY A 26 -11.49 -2.80 -5.06
CA GLY A 26 -12.29 -2.20 -3.99
C GLY A 26 -11.99 -2.84 -2.63
N MET A 27 -12.35 -2.15 -1.56
CA MET A 27 -12.14 -2.64 -0.20
C MET A 27 -12.98 -3.89 0.08
N CYS A 28 -14.27 -3.85 -0.26
CA CYS A 28 -15.22 -4.95 -0.10
C CYS A 28 -15.25 -5.90 -1.30
N ASP A 29 -14.19 -5.96 -2.11
CA ASP A 29 -14.07 -6.85 -3.26
C ASP A 29 -13.73 -8.30 -2.83
N CYS A 30 -14.41 -8.76 -1.78
CA CYS A 30 -14.19 -10.03 -1.08
C CYS A 30 -14.46 -11.24 -1.99
N PHE A 31 -15.31 -11.08 -3.00
CA PHE A 31 -15.64 -12.11 -3.99
C PHE A 31 -14.60 -12.26 -5.11
N SER A 32 -13.73 -11.27 -5.31
CA SER A 32 -12.66 -11.35 -6.32
C SER A 32 -11.49 -12.24 -5.89
N ASP A 33 -11.26 -12.39 -4.58
CA ASP A 33 -10.32 -13.36 -4.00
C ASP A 33 -10.91 -13.97 -2.72
N CYS A 34 -11.81 -14.94 -2.88
CA CYS A 34 -12.42 -15.66 -1.76
C CYS A 34 -11.38 -16.29 -0.84
N GLY A 35 -10.25 -16.77 -1.38
CA GLY A 35 -9.17 -17.36 -0.56
C GLY A 35 -8.52 -16.35 0.40
N VAL A 36 -8.25 -15.12 -0.08
CA VAL A 36 -7.71 -14.04 0.76
C VAL A 36 -8.75 -13.59 1.78
N CYS A 37 -10.02 -13.48 1.36
CA CYS A 37 -11.11 -13.11 2.26
C CYS A 37 -11.32 -14.15 3.38
N LEU A 38 -11.36 -15.44 3.03
CA LEU A 38 -11.47 -16.54 4.00
C LEU A 38 -10.24 -16.59 4.92
N CYS A 39 -9.03 -16.42 4.39
CA CYS A 39 -7.83 -16.34 5.21
C CYS A 39 -7.88 -15.14 6.17
N GLY A 40 -8.38 -13.99 5.73
CA GLY A 40 -8.57 -12.81 6.57
C GLY A 40 -9.62 -13.01 7.67
N THR A 41 -10.71 -13.73 7.40
CA THR A 41 -11.75 -14.01 8.40
C THR A 41 -11.36 -15.11 9.39
N PHE A 42 -10.61 -16.13 8.95
CA PHE A 42 -10.24 -17.29 9.77
C PHE A 42 -8.85 -17.20 10.42
N CYS A 43 -7.88 -16.50 9.80
CA CYS A 43 -6.58 -16.18 10.40
C CYS A 43 -6.09 -14.76 10.05
N PHE A 44 -6.74 -13.75 10.62
CA PHE A 44 -6.40 -12.34 10.43
C PHE A 44 -4.92 -12.02 10.72
N MET A 45 -4.37 -12.56 11.82
CA MET A 45 -2.96 -12.33 12.19
C MET A 45 -1.98 -12.98 11.20
N CYS A 46 -2.27 -14.19 10.70
CA CYS A 46 -1.44 -14.83 9.68
C CYS A 46 -1.37 -13.97 8.41
N LEU A 47 -2.52 -13.47 7.96
CA LEU A 47 -2.61 -12.60 6.79
C LEU A 47 -1.82 -11.30 7.01
N GLY A 48 -1.89 -10.73 8.22
CA GLY A 48 -1.09 -9.57 8.60
C GLY A 48 0.40 -9.83 8.45
N CYS A 49 0.87 -10.97 8.94
CA CYS A 49 2.27 -11.35 8.86
C CYS A 49 2.73 -11.60 7.42
N GLN A 50 1.86 -12.14 6.56
CA GLN A 50 2.16 -12.26 5.14
C GLN A 50 2.29 -10.90 4.46
N VAL A 51 1.38 -9.96 4.74
CA VAL A 51 1.46 -8.58 4.20
C VAL A 51 2.71 -7.87 4.70
N ALA A 52 3.05 -8.01 5.98
CA ALA A 52 4.27 -7.46 6.54
C ALA A 52 5.52 -8.07 5.88
N ALA A 53 5.58 -9.39 5.74
CA ALA A 53 6.69 -10.07 5.06
C ALA A 53 6.83 -9.61 3.60
N ASP A 54 5.72 -9.45 2.88
CA ASP A 54 5.72 -8.93 1.50
C ASP A 54 6.31 -7.51 1.42
N MET A 55 6.09 -6.70 2.46
CA MET A 55 6.61 -5.35 2.57
C MET A 55 7.97 -5.25 3.26
N ASN A 56 8.58 -6.38 3.65
CA ASN A 56 9.83 -6.48 4.43
C ASN A 56 9.74 -5.80 5.81
N GLU A 57 8.59 -5.93 6.47
CA GLU A 57 8.28 -5.38 7.78
C GLU A 57 8.00 -6.47 8.83
N CYS A 58 7.99 -6.09 10.11
CA CYS A 58 7.70 -7.02 11.21
C CYS A 58 6.26 -7.55 11.16
N CYS A 59 6.08 -8.85 11.41
CA CYS A 59 4.79 -9.56 11.40
C CYS A 59 3.70 -8.88 12.26
N LEU A 60 4.05 -8.30 13.41
CA LEU A 60 3.10 -7.56 14.26
C LEU A 60 2.61 -6.24 13.65
N CYS A 61 3.35 -5.66 12.71
CA CYS A 61 2.99 -4.38 12.11
C CYS A 61 1.91 -4.54 11.04
N GLY A 62 1.76 -5.74 10.45
CA GLY A 62 0.94 -6.01 9.26
C GLY A 62 -0.50 -5.50 9.30
N THR A 63 -1.13 -5.48 10.47
CA THR A 63 -2.55 -5.12 10.67
C THR A 63 -2.75 -3.66 11.07
N THR A 64 -1.69 -2.86 11.14
CA THR A 64 -1.74 -1.49 11.63
C THR A 64 -2.11 -0.49 10.53
N VAL A 65 -2.64 0.66 10.94
CA VAL A 65 -2.86 1.82 10.05
C VAL A 65 -1.56 2.29 9.42
N ALA A 66 -0.43 2.13 10.12
CA ALA A 66 0.89 2.44 9.62
C ALA A 66 1.24 1.63 8.36
N MET A 67 0.91 0.33 8.32
CA MET A 67 1.15 -0.49 7.13
C MET A 67 0.32 -0.05 5.93
N ARG A 68 -0.95 0.29 6.15
CA ARG A 68 -1.79 0.83 5.08
C ARG A 68 -1.25 2.16 4.55
N THR A 69 -0.83 3.04 5.46
CA THR A 69 -0.26 4.35 5.11
C THR A 69 1.05 4.19 4.34
N LEU A 70 1.94 3.30 4.80
CA LEU A 70 3.21 2.96 4.15
C LEU A 70 2.97 2.40 2.73
N TYR A 71 2.01 1.49 2.58
CA TYR A 71 1.67 0.95 1.27
C TYR A 71 1.17 2.05 0.32
N ARG A 72 0.26 2.89 0.82
CA ARG A 72 -0.34 4.00 0.09
C ARG A 72 0.73 5.00 -0.38
N THR A 73 1.65 5.39 0.50
CA THR A 73 2.74 6.32 0.16
C THR A 73 3.76 5.71 -0.78
N ARG A 74 4.11 4.42 -0.62
CA ARG A 74 5.06 3.70 -1.49
C ARG A 74 4.62 3.68 -2.95
N TYR A 75 3.33 3.42 -3.20
CA TYR A 75 2.76 3.34 -4.55
C TYR A 75 2.05 4.63 -5.02
N GLY A 76 2.14 5.72 -4.24
CA GLY A 76 1.61 7.04 -4.61
C GLY A 76 0.09 7.13 -4.63
N ILE A 77 -0.60 6.26 -3.88
CA ILE A 77 -2.06 6.15 -3.90
C ILE A 77 -2.71 7.36 -3.21
N PRO A 78 -3.69 8.04 -3.85
CA PRO A 78 -4.34 9.20 -3.26
C PRO A 78 -5.14 8.81 -2.01
N GLY A 79 -5.07 9.64 -0.98
CA GLY A 79 -5.76 9.46 0.29
C GLY A 79 -5.04 10.12 1.46
N SER A 80 -5.65 10.07 2.64
CA SER A 80 -5.13 10.63 3.88
C SER A 80 -4.95 9.56 4.96
N ILE A 81 -4.20 9.88 6.01
CA ILE A 81 -4.09 9.02 7.20
C ILE A 81 -5.47 8.82 7.85
N CYS A 82 -6.35 9.81 7.76
CA CYS A 82 -7.72 9.70 8.25
C CYS A 82 -8.49 8.61 7.49
N ASP A 83 -8.37 8.58 6.15
CA ASP A 83 -8.98 7.54 5.33
C ASP A 83 -8.42 6.16 5.68
N ASP A 84 -7.11 6.07 5.91
CA ASP A 84 -6.43 4.82 6.28
C ASP A 84 -6.87 4.32 7.67
N TYR A 85 -7.09 5.23 8.62
CA TYR A 85 -7.64 4.93 9.95
C TYR A 85 -9.09 4.46 9.87
N MET A 86 -9.94 5.17 9.11
CA MET A 86 -11.35 4.81 8.94
C MET A 86 -11.50 3.46 8.23
N ALA A 87 -10.68 3.18 7.22
CA ALA A 87 -10.64 1.89 6.55
C ALA A 87 -10.32 0.74 7.53
N THR A 88 -9.34 0.98 8.41
CA THR A 88 -8.87 -0.03 9.37
C THR A 88 -9.87 -0.27 10.50
N ILE A 89 -10.66 0.75 10.92
CA ILE A 89 -11.70 0.58 11.94
C ILE A 89 -13.00 0.04 11.38
N CYS A 90 -13.44 0.52 10.22
CA CYS A 90 -14.72 0.14 9.63
C CYS A 90 -14.73 -1.34 9.20
N CYS A 91 -13.66 -1.80 8.53
CA CYS A 91 -13.47 -3.22 8.24
C CYS A 91 -11.97 -3.57 8.20
N PRO A 92 -11.34 -3.93 9.35
CA PRO A 92 -9.92 -4.26 9.40
C PRO A 92 -9.56 -5.43 8.48
N VAL A 93 -10.43 -6.45 8.42
CA VAL A 93 -10.25 -7.62 7.55
C VAL A 93 -10.25 -7.21 6.07
N CYS A 94 -11.26 -6.45 5.63
CA CYS A 94 -11.37 -6.00 4.24
C CYS A 94 -10.18 -5.10 3.85
N SER A 95 -9.78 -4.21 4.76
CA SER A 95 -8.62 -3.32 4.58
C SER A 95 -7.34 -4.12 4.34
N LEU A 96 -7.09 -5.14 5.15
CA LEU A 96 -5.90 -5.99 5.03
C LEU A 96 -5.95 -6.90 3.78
N CYS A 97 -7.12 -7.47 3.50
CA CYS A 97 -7.36 -8.24 2.27
C CYS A 97 -7.12 -7.38 1.03
N GLN A 98 -7.56 -6.12 1.03
CA GLN A 98 -7.33 -5.18 -0.07
C GLN A 98 -5.84 -4.99 -0.34
N ILE A 99 -5.04 -4.78 0.72
CA ILE A 99 -3.57 -4.66 0.59
C ILE A 99 -2.97 -5.93 0.00
N LYS A 100 -3.33 -7.12 0.53
CA LYS A 100 -2.82 -8.40 0.01
C LYS A 100 -3.19 -8.64 -1.46
N ARG A 101 -4.43 -8.34 -1.85
CA ARG A 101 -4.87 -8.43 -3.26
C ARG A 101 -4.07 -7.50 -4.16
N ASP A 102 -3.83 -6.26 -3.72
CA ASP A 102 -3.07 -5.28 -4.48
C ASP A 102 -1.60 -5.69 -4.64
N ILE A 103 -0.99 -6.23 -3.57
CA ILE A 103 0.35 -6.87 -3.61
C ILE A 103 0.37 -7.97 -4.68
N ASN A 104 -0.56 -8.92 -4.63
CA ASN A 104 -0.60 -10.05 -5.57
C ASN A 104 -0.76 -9.59 -7.03
N ARG A 105 -1.64 -8.62 -7.29
CA ARG A 105 -1.82 -8.06 -8.64
C ARG A 105 -0.57 -7.33 -9.14
N ARG A 106 0.06 -6.52 -8.30
CA ARG A 106 1.32 -5.84 -8.66
C ARG A 106 2.46 -6.82 -8.90
N ARG A 107 2.54 -7.92 -8.13
CA ARG A 107 3.50 -9.00 -8.37
C ARG A 107 3.27 -9.67 -9.71
N ALA A 108 2.01 -9.96 -10.07
CA ALA A 108 1.65 -10.52 -11.38
C ALA A 108 1.99 -9.58 -12.55
N MET A 109 1.96 -8.26 -12.32
CA MET A 109 2.34 -7.24 -13.30
C MET A 109 3.85 -6.89 -13.29
N ASN A 110 4.68 -7.58 -12.49
CA ASN A 110 6.10 -7.25 -12.27
C ASN A 110 6.34 -5.80 -11.82
N ALA A 111 5.40 -5.21 -11.07
CA ALA A 111 5.41 -3.82 -10.61
C ALA A 111 5.41 -3.68 -9.08
N PHE A 112 5.79 -4.75 -8.35
CA PHE A 112 5.77 -4.81 -6.89
C PHE A 112 7.11 -4.49 -6.25
#